data_AF-A0A6I1W605-F1
#
_entry.id   AF-A0A6I1W605-F1
#
_cell.length_a   1.000
_cell.length_b   1.000
_cell.length_c   1.000
_cell.angle_alpha   90.00
_cell.angle_beta   90.00
_cell.angle_gamma   90.00
#
_symmetry.space_group_name_H-M   'P 1'
#
loop_
_entity.id
_entity.type
_entity.pdbx_description
1 polymer ?
#
loop_
_entity_poly.entity_id
_entity_poly.type
_entity_poly.pdbx_seq_one_letter_code
_entity_poly.pdbx_strand_id
1 'polypeptide(L)'
;RQQGVPTLLSGAWRVDIGTGFVQLTYTKVFILIAAFVGMGLLTYIIKYTKLGRMCRATQQDRKMASILGINTDRVISYVFVIGAAMAALAGVLITMNYGTFDFYAGFIIGIKAFT
;
A
#
# COMPACT_ATOMS: atom_id res chain seq x y z
N ARG A 1 -3.09 22.89 13.01
CA ARG A 1 -1.92 23.69 12.55
C ARG A 1 -1.12 22.79 11.63
N GLN A 2 -0.92 23.17 10.37
CA GLN A 2 -0.11 22.37 9.44
C GLN A 2 1.35 22.43 9.92
N GLN A 3 1.85 21.32 10.48
CA GLN A 3 3.27 21.16 10.75
C GLN A 3 3.90 20.56 9.51
N GLY A 4 4.71 21.37 8.83
CA GLY A 4 5.52 20.94 7.69
C GLY A 4 6.69 20.10 8.20
N VAL A 5 6.77 18.84 7.78
CA VAL A 5 8.00 18.05 7.94
C VAL A 5 8.96 18.43 6.81
N PRO A 6 10.22 18.77 7.12
CA PRO A 6 11.20 19.14 6.10
C PRO A 6 11.43 17.97 5.14
N THR A 7 11.52 18.28 3.84
CA THR A 7 11.72 17.27 2.79
C THR A 7 13.06 16.56 2.99
N LEU A 8 13.03 15.28 3.40
CA LEU A 8 14.22 14.49 3.74
C LEU A 8 15.06 14.08 2.52
N LEU A 9 14.50 14.12 1.30
CA LEU A 9 15.23 13.97 0.04
C LEU A 9 14.94 15.16 -0.87
N SER A 10 15.85 16.13 -0.89
CA SER A 10 15.80 17.25 -1.82
C SER A 10 16.68 16.94 -3.04
N GLY A 11 16.04 16.50 -4.10
CA GLY A 11 16.63 16.40 -5.43
C GLY A 11 15.52 16.09 -6.43
N ALA A 12 15.56 16.81 -7.54
CA ALA A 12 14.60 16.61 -8.61
C ALA A 12 15.38 16.40 -9.90
N TRP A 13 15.17 15.25 -10.52
CA TRP A 13 15.63 15.03 -11.87
C TRP A 13 14.67 15.76 -12.80
N ARG A 14 15.17 16.82 -13.43
CA ARG A 14 14.41 17.63 -14.39
C ARG A 14 14.75 17.10 -15.76
N VAL A 15 13.76 16.50 -16.43
CA VAL A 15 13.89 16.15 -17.85
C VAL A 15 13.16 17.21 -18.64
N ASP A 16 13.92 17.94 -19.43
CA ASP A 16 13.37 18.84 -20.45
C ASP A 16 12.94 18.01 -21.64
N ILE A 17 11.64 18.01 -21.96
CA ILE A 17 11.11 17.41 -23.18
C ILE A 17 10.45 18.53 -23.97
N GLY A 18 11.20 19.15 -24.88
CA GLY A 18 10.69 20.17 -25.79
C GLY A 18 10.27 21.47 -25.08
N THR A 19 8.96 21.68 -24.91
CA THR A 19 8.37 22.90 -24.28
C THR A 19 7.80 22.64 -22.88
N GLY A 20 7.98 21.44 -22.32
CA GLY A 20 7.47 21.04 -21.01
C GLY A 20 8.57 20.50 -20.10
N PHE A 21 8.63 21.00 -18.87
CA PHE A 21 9.55 20.52 -17.83
C PHE A 21 8.85 19.43 -17.02
N VAL A 22 9.34 18.19 -17.08
CA VAL A 22 8.89 17.12 -16.17
C VAL A 22 9.86 17.05 -15.00
N GLN A 23 9.42 17.57 -13.84
CA GLN A 23 10.18 17.51 -12.59
C GLN A 23 9.82 16.23 -11.83
N LEU A 24 10.69 15.22 -11.90
CA LEU A 24 10.60 14.02 -11.05
C LEU A 24 11.39 14.25 -9.75
N THR A 25 10.68 14.50 -8.66
CA THR A 25 11.25 14.53 -7.30
C THR A 25 11.63 13.10 -6.89
N TYR A 26 12.80 12.90 -6.26
CA TYR A 26 13.22 11.58 -5.74
C TYR A 26 12.17 10.93 -4.83
N THR A 27 11.40 11.73 -4.09
CA THR A 27 10.26 11.26 -3.29
C THR A 27 9.22 10.49 -4.12
N LYS A 28 8.92 10.93 -5.35
CA LYS A 28 7.96 10.25 -6.23
C LYS A 28 8.52 8.92 -6.74
N VAL A 29 9.81 8.87 -7.06
CA VAL A 29 10.50 7.64 -7.46
C VAL A 29 10.50 6.63 -6.33
N PHE A 30 10.81 7.08 -5.11
CA PHE A 30 10.79 6.23 -3.92
C PHE A 30 9.40 5.64 -3.65
N ILE A 31 8.34 6.44 -3.79
CA ILE A 31 6.95 5.97 -3.64
C ILE A 31 6.60 4.92 -4.69
N LEU A 32 6.98 5.12 -5.96
CA LEU A 32 6.76 4.14 -7.01
C LEU A 32 7.48 2.82 -6.69
N ILE A 33 8.75 2.87 -6.29
CA ILE A 33 9.51 1.67 -5.91
C ILE A 33 8.83 0.97 -4.72
N ALA A 34 8.46 1.71 -3.67
CA ALA A 34 7.79 1.15 -2.51
C ALA A 34 6.43 0.51 -2.86
N ALA A 35 5.67 1.13 -3.76
CA ALA A 35 4.39 0.59 -4.24
C ALA A 35 4.59 -0.71 -5.05
N PHE A 36 5.57 -0.75 -5.96
CA PHE A 36 5.91 -1.97 -6.71
C PHE A 36 6.42 -3.09 -5.79
N VAL A 37 7.25 -2.76 -4.80
CA VAL A 37 7.73 -3.72 -3.81
C VAL A 37 6.58 -4.26 -2.97
N GLY A 38 5.68 -3.39 -2.49
CA GLY A 38 4.49 -3.79 -1.73
C GLY A 38 3.56 -4.70 -2.54
N MET A 39 3.25 -4.32 -3.78
CA MET A 39 2.44 -5.13 -4.69
C MET A 39 3.11 -6.47 -5.00
N GLY A 40 4.41 -6.47 -5.28
CA GLY A 40 5.19 -7.68 -5.56
C GLY A 40 5.23 -8.63 -4.37
N LEU A 41 5.48 -8.10 -3.17
CA LEU A 41 5.51 -8.86 -1.93
C LEU A 41 4.15 -9.50 -1.63
N LEU A 42 3.07 -8.71 -1.71
CA LEU A 42 1.71 -9.22 -1.49
C LEU A 42 1.34 -10.30 -2.52
N THR A 43 1.65 -10.07 -3.79
CA THR A 43 1.40 -11.04 -4.86
C THR A 43 2.17 -12.33 -4.62
N TYR A 44 3.43 -12.23 -4.21
CA TYR A 44 4.26 -13.38 -3.89
C TYR A 44 3.67 -14.19 -2.73
N ILE A 45 3.26 -13.51 -1.66
CA ILE A 45 2.60 -14.14 -0.51
C ILE A 45 1.33 -14.87 -0.95
N ILE A 46 0.43 -14.22 -1.69
CA ILE A 46 -0.86 -14.83 -2.07
C ILE A 46 -0.69 -15.96 -3.11
N LYS A 47 0.30 -15.88 -4.01
CA LYS A 47 0.46 -16.85 -5.08
C LYS A 47 1.28 -18.07 -4.66
N TYR A 48 2.34 -17.88 -3.88
CA TYR A 48 3.32 -18.94 -3.59
C TYR A 48 3.23 -19.50 -2.17
N THR A 49 2.60 -18.81 -1.21
CA THR A 49 2.56 -19.30 0.17
C THR A 49 1.30 -20.13 0.48
N LYS A 50 1.41 -20.98 1.51
CA LYS A 50 0.29 -21.78 2.05
C LYS A 50 -0.90 -20.91 2.46
N LEU A 51 -0.63 -19.69 2.91
CA LEU A 51 -1.65 -18.72 3.33
C LEU A 51 -2.59 -18.38 2.18
N GLY A 52 -2.07 -18.19 0.97
CA GLY A 52 -2.88 -17.93 -0.22
C GLY A 52 -3.77 -19.10 -0.63
N ARG A 53 -3.29 -20.34 -0.48
CA ARG A 53 -4.10 -21.55 -0.72
C ARG A 53 -5.23 -21.68 0.29
N MET A 54 -4.94 -21.45 1.57
CA MET A 54 -5.95 -21.50 2.64
C MET A 54 -6.98 -20.37 2.48
N CYS A 55 -6.55 -19.18 2.08
CA CYS A 55 -7.45 -18.06 1.79
C CYS A 55 -8.47 -18.41 0.68
N ARG A 56 -8.01 -18.99 -0.44
CA ARG A 56 -8.91 -19.41 -1.53
C ARG A 56 -9.86 -20.53 -1.10
N ALA A 57 -9.41 -21.48 -0.28
CA ALA A 57 -10.27 -22.54 0.26
C ALA A 57 -11.37 -21.97 1.18
N THR A 58 -11.00 -21.05 2.08
CA THR A 58 -11.94 -20.36 2.98
C THR A 58 -12.93 -19.46 2.23
N GLN A 59 -12.56 -18.91 1.07
CA GLN A 59 -13.45 -18.11 0.23
C GLN A 59 -14.53 -18.95 -0.48
N GLN A 60 -14.26 -20.22 -0.77
CA GLN A 60 -15.23 -21.13 -1.38
C GLN A 60 -16.29 -21.58 -0.36
N ASP A 61 -15.85 -22.14 0.77
CA ASP A 61 -16.73 -22.47 1.89
C ASP A 61 -15.93 -22.51 3.19
N ARG A 62 -16.23 -21.59 4.10
CA ARG A 62 -15.59 -21.49 5.42
C ARG A 62 -15.86 -22.72 6.29
N LYS A 63 -17.07 -23.29 6.20
CA LYS A 63 -17.50 -24.40 7.05
C LYS A 63 -16.85 -25.71 6.59
N MET A 64 -16.76 -25.93 5.28
CA MET A 64 -16.05 -27.08 4.75
C MET A 64 -14.53 -26.97 5.01
N ALA A 65 -13.95 -25.78 4.86
CA ALA A 65 -12.52 -25.57 5.14
C ALA A 65 -12.16 -25.90 6.59
N SER A 66 -13.00 -25.54 7.56
CA SER A 66 -12.74 -25.84 8.98
C SER A 66 -12.83 -27.34 9.31
N ILE A 67 -13.72 -28.09 8.65
CA ILE A 67 -13.82 -29.56 8.78
C ILE A 67 -12.57 -30.26 8.20
N LEU A 68 -11.97 -29.70 7.15
CA LEU A 68 -10.72 -30.17 6.55
C LEU A 68 -9.46 -29.85 7.39
N GLY A 69 -9.64 -29.34 8.61
CA GLY A 69 -8.55 -29.02 9.53
C GLY A 69 -7.85 -27.68 9.25
N ILE A 70 -8.40 -26.85 8.35
CA ILE A 70 -7.90 -25.48 8.14
C ILE A 70 -8.44 -24.60 9.25
N ASN A 71 -7.55 -23.99 10.03
CA ASN A 71 -7.95 -22.99 11.02
C ASN A 71 -8.32 -21.67 10.32
N THR A 72 -9.61 -21.52 10.00
CA THR A 72 -10.16 -20.35 9.29
C THR A 72 -9.99 -19.04 10.05
N ASP A 73 -10.08 -19.05 11.39
CA ASP A 73 -9.90 -17.86 12.22
C ASP A 73 -8.49 -17.28 12.10
N ARG A 74 -7.46 -18.14 12.09
CA ARG A 74 -6.08 -17.68 11.85
C ARG A 74 -5.90 -17.11 10.46
N VAL A 75 -6.49 -17.73 9.43
CA VAL A 75 -6.40 -17.22 8.05
C VAL A 75 -6.99 -15.81 7.96
N ILE A 76 -8.17 -15.58 8.55
CA ILE A 76 -8.82 -14.27 8.57
C ILE A 76 -7.95 -13.25 9.33
N SER A 77 -7.42 -13.62 10.50
CA SER A 77 -6.53 -12.77 11.28
C SER A 77 -5.28 -12.36 10.49
N TYR A 78 -4.63 -13.29 9.80
CA TYR A 78 -3.47 -12.96 8.99
C TYR A 78 -3.79 -11.98 7.85
N VAL A 79 -4.91 -12.19 7.14
CA VAL A 79 -5.32 -11.28 6.05
C VAL A 79 -5.57 -9.87 6.59
N PHE A 80 -6.20 -9.75 7.76
CA PHE A 80 -6.42 -8.46 8.41
C PHE A 80 -5.11 -7.77 8.79
N VAL A 81 -4.17 -8.50 9.40
CA VAL A 81 -2.85 -7.98 9.78
C VAL A 81 -2.05 -7.52 8.55
N ILE A 82 -2.06 -8.31 7.46
CA ILE A 82 -1.39 -7.94 6.20
C ILE A 82 -2.02 -6.68 5.60
N GLY A 83 -3.35 -6.58 5.61
CA GLY A 83 -4.07 -5.39 5.16
C GLY A 83 -3.74 -4.14 5.99
N ALA A 84 -3.73 -4.25 7.31
CA ALA A 84 -3.36 -3.17 8.22
C ALA A 84 -1.91 -2.71 8.00
N ALA A 85 -0.97 -3.65 7.80
CA ALA A 85 0.43 -3.34 7.50
C ALA A 85 0.59 -2.60 6.17
N MET A 86 -0.13 -3.01 5.13
CA MET A 86 -0.15 -2.32 3.83
C MET A 86 -0.75 -0.91 3.94
N ALA A 87 -1.84 -0.75 4.72
CA ALA A 87 -2.46 0.56 4.96
C ALA A 87 -1.51 1.50 5.72
N ALA A 88 -0.79 1.00 6.73
CA ALA A 88 0.21 1.77 7.46
C ALA A 88 1.35 2.23 6.54
N LEU A 89 1.88 1.33 5.70
CA LEU A 89 2.91 1.67 4.71
C LEU A 89 2.42 2.73 3.72
N ALA A 90 1.20 2.60 3.19
CA ALA A 90 0.62 3.61 2.31
C ALA A 90 0.49 4.98 3.00
N GLY A 91 0.04 5.01 4.26
CA GLY A 91 -0.06 6.24 5.05
C GLY A 91 1.27 6.95 5.27
N VAL A 92 2.35 6.18 5.54
CA VAL A 92 3.71 6.73 5.68
C VAL A 92 4.20 7.30 4.36
N LEU A 93 3.98 6.60 3.24
CA LEU A 93 4.38 7.06 1.91
C LEU A 93 3.67 8.36 1.49
N ILE A 94 2.38 8.48 1.80
CA ILE A 94 1.58 9.68 1.51
C ILE A 94 2.06 10.85 2.36
N THR A 95 2.27 10.64 3.66
CA THR A 95 2.80 11.66 4.56
C THR A 95 4.17 12.16 4.10
N MET A 96 5.03 11.26 3.62
CA MET A 96 6.34 11.60 3.07
C MET A 96 6.25 12.39 1.75
N ASN A 97 5.20 12.21 0.95
CA ASN A 97 5.00 12.95 -0.30
C ASN A 97 4.53 14.38 -0.06
N TYR A 98 3.50 14.54 0.77
CA TYR A 98 2.82 15.82 0.94
C TYR A 98 3.49 16.70 1.99
N GLY A 99 4.29 16.12 2.89
CA GLY A 99 5.13 16.87 3.84
C GLY A 99 4.34 17.69 4.86
N THR A 100 3.01 17.62 4.85
CA THR A 100 2.11 18.32 5.77
C THR A 100 1.07 17.34 6.28
N PHE A 101 0.85 17.38 7.60
CA PHE A 101 -0.25 16.64 8.23
C PHE A 101 -1.54 17.46 8.09
N ASP A 102 -2.40 17.03 7.16
CA ASP A 102 -3.74 17.60 6.99
C ASP A 102 -4.80 16.54 7.32
N PHE A 103 -5.68 16.82 8.28
CA PHE A 103 -6.69 15.85 8.74
C PHE A 103 -7.70 15.50 7.64
N TYR A 104 -7.91 16.39 6.67
CA TYR A 104 -8.77 16.16 5.51
C TYR A 104 -8.13 15.33 4.41
N ALA A 105 -6.81 15.07 4.46
CA ALA A 105 -6.11 14.34 3.41
C ALA A 105 -6.72 12.96 3.17
N GLY A 106 -7.05 12.22 4.24
CA GLY A 106 -7.67 10.89 4.12
C GLY A 106 -9.00 10.89 3.38
N PHE A 107 -9.84 11.90 3.61
CA PHE A 107 -11.13 12.05 2.93
C PHE A 107 -10.96 12.37 1.44
N ILE A 108 -10.03 13.28 1.13
CA ILE A 108 -9.73 13.69 -0.26
C ILE A 108 -9.13 12.52 -1.06
N ILE A 109 -8.22 11.75 -0.44
CA ILE A 109 -7.65 10.54 -1.03
C ILE A 109 -8.74 9.49 -1.25
N GLY A 110 -9.65 9.32 -0.28
CA GLY A 110 -10.80 8.42 -0.40
C GLY A 110 -11.69 8.76 -1.59
N ILE A 111 -12.12 10.03 -1.71
CA ILE A 111 -12.92 10.46 -2.87
C ILE A 111 -12.19 10.20 -4.18
N LYS A 112 -10.88 10.51 -4.27
CA LYS A 112 -10.06 10.25 -5.46
C LYS A 112 -9.89 8.77 -5.80
N ALA A 113 -10.06 7.87 -4.83
CA ALA A 113 -9.95 6.43 -5.05
C ALA A 113 -11.25 5.80 -5.55
N PHE A 114 -12.40 6.44 -5.28
CA PHE A 114 -13.73 5.94 -5.62
C PHE A 114 -14.42 6.71 -6.77
N THR A 115 -13.80 7.77 -7.29
CA THR A 115 -14.22 8.51 -8.51
C THR A 115 -13.18 8.32 -9.60
#